data_AF-A0A3N9XRE0-F1
#
_entry.id   AF-A0A3N9XRE0-F1
#
_cell.length_a   1.000
_cell.length_b   1.000
_cell.length_c   1.000
_cell.angle_alpha   90.00
_cell.angle_beta   90.00
_cell.angle_gamma   90.00
#
_symmetry.space_group_name_H-M   'P 1'
#
loop_
_entity.id
_entity.type
_entity.pdbx_description
1 polymer ?
#
loop_
_entity_poly.entity_id
_entity_poly.type
_entity_poly.pdbx_seq_one_letter_code
_entity_poly.pdbx_strand_id
1 'polypeptide(L)'
;MRIVSLLPAATDIVAMLGLTGHLVGRTHECDWPPGALADVPAVTATSLPETLTSREISAAIAGDAHRGSSLYQLHVAMLERLKPDLILTQDLCDVCAVSYERVNDAVGLIDLDTRVMSLEARTIDGILDTVDAVAALTGTEGRAAEIRADAERRLAALPGPVPGAPTVLFVEWLDPLMPGGHWVPEQITYAGGRSLLLGPGAHSTPHPWSVVADLAPDVVVFGPCGFTPERTIDELSVATAQPGWADLPAVRQGQVWVVDGPAYFNRPGPRVVDGAEILAGILGGPPRLPRPAGAARRRLTLSRPSGGGGPPMPIARCPWHSRRPGVRVRCAPSLHRRGRRSGHSSGPAGSGRG
;
A
#
# COMPACT_ATOMS: atom_id res chain seq x y z
N MET A 1 -18.17 22.72 10.54
CA MET A 1 -16.75 22.39 10.79
C MET A 1 -15.96 22.42 9.48
N ARG A 2 -14.76 22.99 9.50
CA ARG A 2 -13.79 23.10 8.40
C ARG A 2 -12.55 22.28 8.79
N ILE A 3 -12.26 21.22 8.05
CA ILE A 3 -11.22 20.25 8.39
C ILE A 3 -10.07 20.38 7.40
N VAL A 4 -8.84 20.44 7.90
CA VAL A 4 -7.62 20.27 7.11
C VAL A 4 -6.96 18.95 7.50
N SER A 5 -6.58 18.16 6.50
CA SER A 5 -5.88 16.88 6.71
C SER A 5 -4.43 16.99 6.23
N LEU A 6 -3.48 16.74 7.13
CA LEU A 6 -2.04 16.81 6.85
C LEU A 6 -1.38 15.42 6.73
N LEU A 7 -2.18 14.37 6.52
CA LEU A 7 -1.71 13.05 6.09
C LEU A 7 -2.80 12.29 5.30
N PRO A 8 -2.44 11.41 4.35
CA PRO A 8 -3.41 10.64 3.58
C PRO A 8 -4.40 9.82 4.44
N ALA A 9 -3.92 9.19 5.52
CA ALA A 9 -4.78 8.40 6.40
C ALA A 9 -5.87 9.22 7.10
N ALA A 10 -5.57 10.45 7.52
CA ALA A 10 -6.58 11.34 8.09
C ALA A 10 -7.65 11.72 7.06
N THR A 11 -7.27 11.89 5.79
CA THR A 11 -8.25 12.12 4.71
C THR A 11 -9.14 10.90 4.49
N ASP A 12 -8.60 9.69 4.57
CA ASP A 12 -9.40 8.47 4.52
C ASP A 12 -10.43 8.43 5.66
N ILE A 13 -9.98 8.72 6.89
CA ILE A 13 -10.86 8.73 8.08
C ILE A 13 -11.99 9.75 7.88
N VAL A 14 -11.66 10.99 7.49
CA VAL A 14 -12.65 12.05 7.20
C VAL A 14 -13.65 11.59 6.14
N ALA A 15 -13.19 10.99 5.06
CA ALA A 15 -14.07 10.52 4.00
C ALA A 15 -14.97 9.36 4.45
N MET A 16 -14.44 8.41 5.21
CA MET A 16 -15.21 7.26 5.72
C MET A 16 -16.24 7.64 6.76
N LEU A 17 -15.98 8.68 7.55
CA LEU A 17 -16.92 9.29 8.48
C LEU A 17 -18.02 10.11 7.77
N GLY A 18 -17.98 10.23 6.43
CA GLY A 18 -18.96 10.97 5.65
C GLY A 18 -18.71 12.49 5.64
N LEU A 19 -17.50 12.92 5.98
CA LEU A 19 -17.14 14.32 6.18
C LEU A 19 -16.34 14.92 5.02
N THR A 20 -16.32 14.29 3.83
CA THR A 20 -15.59 14.82 2.67
C THR A 20 -15.98 16.26 2.35
N GLY A 21 -17.26 16.62 2.50
CA GLY A 21 -17.74 18.01 2.29
C GLY A 21 -17.24 19.03 3.32
N HIS A 22 -16.66 18.57 4.43
CA HIS A 22 -16.04 19.40 5.45
C HIS A 22 -14.53 19.60 5.23
N LEU A 23 -13.92 18.86 4.29
CA LEU A 23 -12.49 18.94 4.01
C LEU A 23 -12.20 20.19 3.17
N VAL A 24 -11.49 21.15 3.76
CA VAL A 24 -11.14 22.44 3.11
C VAL A 24 -9.67 22.50 2.69
N GLY A 25 -8.85 21.56 3.13
CA GLY A 25 -7.46 21.41 2.70
C GLY A 25 -6.93 19.99 2.99
N ARG A 26 -5.97 19.56 2.19
CA ARG A 26 -5.35 18.21 2.26
C ARG A 26 -3.85 18.27 2.03
N THR A 27 -3.10 17.18 2.23
CA THR A 27 -1.75 17.08 1.67
C THR A 27 -1.78 16.91 0.16
N HIS A 28 -0.65 17.16 -0.50
CA HIS A 28 -0.46 16.81 -1.91
C HIS A 28 -0.56 15.30 -2.19
N GLU A 29 -0.36 14.45 -1.19
CA GLU A 29 -0.36 12.98 -1.30
C GLU A 29 -1.75 12.35 -1.11
N CYS A 30 -2.76 13.08 -0.62
CA CYS A 30 -4.11 12.52 -0.48
C CYS A 30 -4.75 12.29 -1.85
N ASP A 31 -5.05 11.04 -2.17
CA ASP A 31 -5.52 10.55 -3.46
C ASP A 31 -6.87 9.80 -3.40
N TRP A 32 -7.41 9.60 -2.19
CA TRP A 32 -8.60 8.80 -1.92
C TRP A 32 -9.62 9.56 -1.06
N PRO A 33 -10.93 9.49 -1.36
CA PRO A 33 -11.54 8.75 -2.46
C PRO A 33 -11.29 9.40 -3.84
N PRO A 34 -11.04 8.61 -4.91
CA PRO A 34 -10.76 9.15 -6.23
C PRO A 34 -11.88 10.07 -6.74
N GLY A 35 -11.51 11.26 -7.22
CA GLY A 35 -12.43 12.27 -7.73
C GLY A 35 -13.14 13.09 -6.65
N ALA A 36 -13.29 12.57 -5.43
CA ALA A 36 -13.96 13.29 -4.34
C ALA A 36 -13.10 14.42 -3.73
N LEU A 37 -11.79 14.41 -4.00
CA LEU A 37 -10.83 15.39 -3.49
C LEU A 37 -10.41 16.44 -4.53
N ALA A 38 -10.99 16.41 -5.74
CA ALA A 38 -10.53 17.23 -6.87
C ALA A 38 -10.54 18.74 -6.56
N ASP A 39 -11.56 19.19 -5.83
CA ASP A 39 -11.76 20.60 -5.46
C ASP A 39 -11.12 20.98 -4.12
N VAL A 40 -10.48 20.04 -3.42
CA VAL A 40 -9.84 20.28 -2.13
C VAL A 40 -8.37 20.65 -2.35
N PRO A 41 -7.94 21.88 -1.97
CA PRO A 41 -6.59 22.36 -2.23
C PRO A 41 -5.53 21.61 -1.39
N ALA A 42 -4.36 21.41 -1.99
CA ALA A 42 -3.19 20.85 -1.30
C ALA A 42 -2.47 21.92 -0.47
N VAL A 43 -2.50 21.82 0.86
CA VAL A 43 -1.84 22.73 1.82
C VAL A 43 -0.40 22.35 2.13
N THR A 44 0.11 21.28 1.53
CA THR A 44 1.52 20.90 1.60
C THR A 44 2.10 20.67 0.22
N ALA A 45 3.42 20.74 0.11
CA ALA A 45 4.19 20.36 -1.08
C ALA A 45 5.48 19.63 -0.67
N THR A 46 6.04 18.81 -1.56
CA THR A 46 7.37 18.22 -1.40
C THR A 46 8.37 18.88 -2.33
N SER A 47 9.62 19.04 -1.88
CA SER A 47 10.74 19.49 -2.73
C SER A 47 11.51 18.33 -3.36
N LEU A 48 11.19 17.08 -3.01
CA LEU A 48 11.87 15.91 -3.55
C LEU A 48 11.45 15.65 -5.00
N PRO A 49 12.40 15.50 -5.94
CA PRO A 49 12.10 15.03 -7.28
C PRO A 49 11.55 13.60 -7.28
N GLU A 50 10.51 13.34 -8.08
CA GLU A 50 9.93 12.00 -8.25
C GLU A 50 10.92 10.96 -8.82
N THR A 51 12.04 11.42 -9.40
CA THR A 51 13.04 10.55 -10.03
C THR A 51 14.01 9.92 -9.03
N LEU A 52 14.09 10.40 -7.79
CA LEU A 52 15.07 9.90 -6.81
C LEU A 52 14.84 8.43 -6.43
N THR A 53 15.92 7.66 -6.36
CA THR A 53 15.92 6.29 -5.82
C THR A 53 15.61 6.30 -4.32
N SER A 54 15.18 5.16 -3.78
CA SER A 54 14.97 4.96 -2.34
C SER A 54 16.20 5.35 -1.51
N ARG A 55 17.41 5.01 -1.97
CA ARG A 55 18.67 5.39 -1.33
C ARG A 55 18.87 6.90 -1.31
N GLU A 56 18.65 7.57 -2.44
CA GLU A 56 18.80 9.03 -2.54
C GLU A 56 17.77 9.76 -1.69
N ILE A 57 16.53 9.27 -1.65
CA ILE A 57 15.49 9.78 -0.75
C ILE A 57 15.93 9.60 0.70
N SER A 58 16.36 8.40 1.12
CA SER A 58 16.85 8.18 2.49
C SER A 58 18.05 9.06 2.85
N ALA A 59 18.98 9.29 1.91
CA ALA A 59 20.12 10.18 2.13
C ALA A 59 19.68 11.65 2.27
N ALA A 60 18.72 12.10 1.46
CA ALA A 60 18.14 13.44 1.56
C ALA A 60 17.45 13.63 2.92
N ILE A 61 16.74 12.59 3.39
CA ILE A 61 16.05 12.60 4.68
C ILE A 61 17.01 12.64 5.86
N ALA A 62 18.08 11.83 5.81
CA ALA A 62 19.02 11.67 6.91
C ALA A 62 20.01 12.84 7.06
N GLY A 63 20.13 13.72 6.06
CA GLY A 63 21.05 14.86 6.10
C GLY A 63 20.67 15.92 7.15
N ASP A 64 21.66 16.61 7.71
CA ASP A 64 21.53 17.64 8.76
C ASP A 64 20.59 18.83 8.41
N ALA A 65 20.09 18.92 7.18
CA ALA A 65 19.10 19.91 6.76
C ALA A 65 17.70 19.69 7.38
N HIS A 66 17.43 18.55 7.99
CA HIS A 66 16.08 18.19 8.48
C HIS A 66 15.85 18.33 9.99
N ARG A 67 16.82 18.85 10.76
CA ARG A 67 16.56 19.30 12.14
C ARG A 67 15.66 20.55 12.25
N GLY A 68 15.15 21.07 11.13
CA GLY A 68 14.29 22.27 11.13
C GLY A 68 13.55 22.57 9.82
N SER A 69 13.87 21.91 8.71
CA SER A 69 13.09 22.00 7.45
C SER A 69 12.60 20.61 7.06
N SER A 70 11.29 20.42 7.03
CA SER A 70 10.67 19.14 6.66
C SER A 70 10.79 18.99 5.16
N LEU A 71 10.91 17.76 4.70
CA LEU A 71 10.65 17.36 3.32
C LEU A 71 9.41 18.03 2.74
N TYR A 72 8.41 18.20 3.61
CA TYR A 72 7.14 18.81 3.30
C TYR A 72 7.06 20.27 3.72
N GLN A 73 6.79 21.15 2.77
CA GLN A 73 6.48 22.54 3.05
C GLN A 73 5.02 22.68 3.44
N LEU A 74 4.73 23.34 4.57
CA LEU A 74 3.38 23.71 4.98
C LEU A 74 3.03 25.10 4.45
N HIS A 75 1.94 25.23 3.71
CA HIS A 75 1.48 26.50 3.16
C HIS A 75 0.70 27.30 4.23
N VAL A 76 1.40 27.93 5.17
CA VAL A 76 0.82 28.67 6.30
C VAL A 76 -0.19 29.73 5.86
N ALA A 77 0.15 30.55 4.85
CA ALA A 77 -0.78 31.55 4.31
C ALA A 77 -2.08 30.94 3.75
N MET A 78 -2.06 29.67 3.33
CA MET A 78 -3.27 28.98 2.92
C MET A 78 -4.08 28.50 4.12
N LEU A 79 -3.44 28.03 5.20
CA LEU A 79 -4.14 27.71 6.45
C LEU A 79 -4.88 28.95 6.99
N GLU A 80 -4.23 30.11 6.98
CA GLU A 80 -4.83 31.39 7.40
C GLU A 80 -6.08 31.75 6.57
N ARG A 81 -6.02 31.59 5.24
CA ARG A 81 -7.18 31.80 4.36
C ARG A 81 -8.27 30.77 4.57
N LEU A 82 -7.89 29.52 4.81
CA LEU A 82 -8.82 28.41 4.97
C LEU A 82 -9.48 28.39 6.35
N LYS A 83 -8.91 29.02 7.39
CA LYS A 83 -9.49 29.08 8.75
C LYS A 83 -10.07 27.73 9.21
N PRO A 84 -9.26 26.67 9.29
CA PRO A 84 -9.73 25.37 9.76
C PRO A 84 -10.18 25.43 11.22
N ASP A 85 -11.23 24.69 11.56
CA ASP A 85 -11.63 24.45 12.95
C ASP A 85 -10.82 23.27 13.53
N LEU A 86 -10.41 22.33 12.67
CA LEU A 86 -9.68 21.12 13.01
C LEU A 86 -8.58 20.84 11.98
N ILE A 87 -7.35 20.65 12.44
CA ILE A 87 -6.24 20.11 11.66
C ILE A 87 -5.90 18.71 12.18
N LEU A 88 -5.93 17.72 11.29
CA LEU A 88 -5.48 16.35 11.56
C LEU A 88 -4.05 16.19 11.04
N THR A 89 -3.13 15.74 11.91
CA THR A 89 -1.72 15.51 11.57
C THR A 89 -1.19 14.23 12.23
N GLN A 90 0.11 13.99 12.16
CA GLN A 90 0.78 12.82 12.76
C GLN A 90 2.27 13.12 13.07
N ASP A 91 2.79 12.43 14.08
CA ASP A 91 4.20 12.35 14.51
C ASP A 91 4.75 10.91 14.53
N LEU A 92 4.00 9.95 14.01
CA LEU A 92 4.40 8.53 13.98
C LEU A 92 5.65 8.30 13.12
N CYS A 93 5.83 9.10 12.08
CA CYS A 93 6.95 9.05 11.18
C CYS A 93 7.44 10.48 10.91
N ASP A 94 8.69 10.77 11.27
CA ASP A 94 9.34 12.08 11.05
C ASP A 94 9.50 12.45 9.56
N VAL A 95 9.16 11.50 8.67
CA VAL A 95 9.32 11.62 7.22
C VAL A 95 7.98 11.89 6.53
N CYS A 96 6.94 11.11 6.84
CA CYS A 96 5.74 10.97 6.00
C CYS A 96 4.61 11.97 6.31
N ALA A 97 4.73 12.79 7.36
CA ALA A 97 3.73 13.81 7.71
C ALA A 97 4.41 15.10 8.21
N VAL A 98 3.67 16.20 8.23
CA VAL A 98 4.13 17.44 8.87
C VAL A 98 3.94 17.29 10.38
N SER A 99 5.02 17.42 11.16
CA SER A 99 4.95 17.14 12.61
C SER A 99 3.97 18.03 13.37
N TYR A 100 3.40 17.49 14.44
CA TYR A 100 2.47 18.18 15.34
C TYR A 100 3.05 19.49 15.86
N GLU A 101 4.30 19.49 16.31
CA GLU A 101 5.00 20.70 16.77
C GLU A 101 4.96 21.81 15.72
N ARG A 102 5.29 21.49 14.47
CA ARG A 102 5.37 22.49 13.40
C ARG A 102 4.02 22.97 12.92
N VAL A 103 2.99 22.13 13.02
CA VAL A 103 1.61 22.56 12.78
C VAL A 103 1.16 23.52 13.88
N ASN A 104 1.46 23.24 15.15
CA ASN A 104 1.13 24.14 16.26
C ASN A 104 1.88 25.47 16.17
N ASP A 105 3.18 25.45 15.85
CA ASP A 105 3.96 26.65 15.61
C ASP A 105 3.34 27.49 14.49
N ALA A 106 2.97 26.85 13.38
CA ALA A 106 2.33 27.52 12.26
C ALA A 106 0.98 28.13 12.64
N VAL A 107 0.12 27.39 13.36
CA VAL A 107 -1.20 27.86 13.85
C VAL A 107 -1.06 29.01 14.83
N GLY A 108 -0.11 28.91 15.77
CA GLY A 108 0.17 29.95 16.76
C GLY A 108 0.73 31.23 16.12
N LEU A 109 1.55 31.11 15.08
CA LEU A 109 2.11 32.26 14.35
C LEU A 109 1.02 33.10 13.66
N ILE A 110 -0.06 32.48 13.21
CA ILE A 110 -1.18 33.16 12.53
C ILE A 110 -2.41 33.36 13.42
N ASP A 111 -2.27 33.16 14.74
CA ASP A 111 -3.31 33.36 15.76
C ASP A 111 -4.66 32.75 15.39
N LEU A 112 -4.63 31.52 14.85
CA LEU A 112 -5.85 30.79 14.51
C LEU A 112 -6.39 30.02 15.72
N ASP A 113 -7.69 30.18 16.01
CA ASP A 113 -8.43 29.32 16.94
C ASP A 113 -8.75 27.97 16.28
N THR A 114 -7.70 27.17 16.06
CA THR A 114 -7.76 25.87 15.41
C THR A 114 -7.34 24.78 16.37
N ARG A 115 -8.15 23.72 16.46
CA ARG A 115 -7.73 22.50 17.17
C ARG A 115 -6.79 21.68 16.28
N VAL A 116 -5.62 21.32 16.79
CA VAL A 116 -4.69 20.38 16.13
C VAL A 116 -4.76 19.02 16.83
N MET A 117 -4.87 17.94 16.06
CA MET A 117 -4.91 16.57 16.57
C MET A 117 -3.90 15.69 15.84
N SER A 118 -3.03 15.02 16.60
CA SER A 118 -2.07 14.05 16.07
C SER A 118 -2.65 12.63 16.13
N LEU A 119 -2.52 11.86 15.05
CA LEU A 119 -3.02 10.49 14.91
C LEU A 119 -1.87 9.49 15.03
N GLU A 120 -1.70 8.89 16.21
CA GLU A 120 -0.51 8.11 16.60
C GLU A 120 -0.73 6.60 16.69
N ALA A 121 -1.48 6.04 15.74
CA ALA A 121 -1.83 4.62 15.79
C ALA A 121 -0.64 3.70 15.42
N ARG A 122 -0.37 2.71 16.27
CA ARG A 122 0.69 1.70 16.05
C ARG A 122 0.18 0.29 15.83
N THR A 123 -1.09 0.06 16.12
CA THR A 123 -1.77 -1.22 15.98
C THR A 123 -3.06 -1.01 15.20
N ILE A 124 -3.65 -2.08 14.68
CA ILE A 124 -4.94 -2.04 14.00
C ILE A 124 -6.03 -1.51 14.94
N ASP A 125 -6.05 -1.96 16.20
CA ASP A 125 -7.01 -1.45 17.19
C ASP A 125 -6.77 0.04 17.48
N GLY A 126 -5.50 0.46 17.62
CA GLY A 126 -5.15 1.87 17.77
C GLY A 126 -5.56 2.72 16.56
N ILE A 127 -5.59 2.16 15.34
CA ILE A 127 -6.13 2.85 14.16
C ILE A 127 -7.63 3.07 14.34
N LEU A 128 -8.37 2.05 14.79
CA LEU A 128 -9.80 2.19 15.05
C LEU A 128 -10.07 3.20 16.19
N ASP A 129 -9.21 3.25 17.20
CA ASP A 129 -9.30 4.27 18.26
C ASP A 129 -9.11 5.68 17.71
N THR A 130 -8.21 5.88 16.73
CA THR A 130 -8.08 7.20 16.07
C THR A 130 -9.32 7.58 15.27
N VAL A 131 -10.03 6.61 14.67
CA VAL A 131 -11.31 6.85 13.99
C VAL A 131 -12.36 7.31 15.00
N ASP A 132 -12.46 6.63 16.14
CA ASP A 132 -13.40 6.98 17.21
C ASP A 132 -13.08 8.36 17.79
N ALA A 133 -11.80 8.68 17.98
CA ALA A 133 -11.36 9.97 18.49
C ALA A 133 -11.70 11.12 17.51
N VAL A 134 -11.49 10.95 16.20
CA VAL A 134 -11.91 11.95 15.20
C VAL A 134 -13.44 12.07 15.21
N ALA A 135 -14.16 10.94 15.29
CA ALA A 135 -15.61 10.93 15.27
C ALA A 135 -16.25 11.66 16.47
N ALA A 136 -15.64 11.56 17.66
CA ALA A 136 -16.07 12.30 18.84
C ALA A 136 -15.92 13.82 18.67
N LEU A 137 -14.97 14.28 17.86
CA LEU A 137 -14.80 15.71 17.56
C LEU A 137 -15.78 16.21 16.49
N THR A 138 -16.21 15.32 15.61
CA THR A 138 -17.02 15.66 14.45
C THR A 138 -18.49 15.30 14.59
N GLY A 139 -18.89 14.66 15.70
CA GLY A 139 -20.27 14.22 15.95
C GLY A 139 -20.70 13.07 15.02
N THR A 140 -19.78 12.17 14.70
CA THR A 140 -19.99 11.05 13.77
C THR A 140 -19.74 9.69 14.42
N GLU A 141 -19.96 9.56 15.73
CA GLU A 141 -19.67 8.37 16.53
C GLU A 141 -20.46 7.14 16.05
N GLY A 142 -21.72 7.33 15.62
CA GLY A 142 -22.52 6.26 15.03
C GLY A 142 -21.86 5.67 13.78
N ARG A 143 -21.27 6.52 12.93
CA ARG A 143 -20.55 6.07 11.73
C ARG A 143 -19.22 5.39 12.08
N ALA A 144 -18.52 5.86 13.11
CA ALA A 144 -17.31 5.21 13.60
C ALA A 144 -17.59 3.79 14.15
N ALA A 145 -18.67 3.63 14.92
CA ALA A 145 -19.11 2.33 15.41
C ALA A 145 -19.41 1.33 14.27
N GLU A 146 -20.02 1.79 13.18
CA GLU A 146 -20.23 0.96 11.99
C GLU A 146 -18.90 0.53 11.34
N ILE A 147 -17.93 1.45 11.23
CA ILE A 147 -16.60 1.19 10.66
C ILE A 147 -15.85 0.16 11.52
N ARG A 148 -15.83 0.35 12.84
CA ARG A 148 -15.20 -0.58 13.79
C ARG A 148 -15.84 -1.97 13.70
N ALA A 149 -17.17 -2.05 13.73
CA ALA A 149 -17.87 -3.33 13.63
C ALA A 149 -17.66 -4.04 12.28
N ASP A 150 -17.49 -3.30 11.18
CA ASP A 150 -17.08 -3.87 9.89
C ASP A 150 -15.64 -4.39 9.93
N ALA A 151 -14.71 -3.60 10.43
CA ALA A 151 -13.30 -3.96 10.55
C ALA A 151 -13.11 -5.23 11.39
N GLU A 152 -13.68 -5.27 12.59
CA GLU A 152 -13.60 -6.42 13.49
C GLU A 152 -14.20 -7.68 12.87
N ARG A 153 -15.38 -7.57 12.23
CA ARG A 153 -16.02 -8.68 11.52
C ARG A 153 -15.13 -9.23 10.41
N ARG A 154 -14.52 -8.34 9.61
CA ARG A 154 -13.65 -8.73 8.48
C ARG A 154 -12.36 -9.39 8.96
N LEU A 155 -11.71 -8.83 9.98
CA LEU A 155 -10.51 -9.40 10.60
C LEU A 155 -10.80 -10.77 11.23
N ALA A 156 -11.93 -10.94 11.90
CA ALA A 156 -12.35 -12.22 12.47
C ALA A 156 -12.63 -13.31 11.42
N ALA A 157 -12.91 -12.94 10.17
CA ALA A 157 -13.11 -13.88 9.06
C ALA A 157 -11.80 -14.38 8.44
N LEU A 158 -10.66 -13.72 8.72
CA LEU A 158 -9.35 -14.08 8.22
C LEU A 158 -8.80 -15.35 8.90
N PRO A 159 -7.77 -16.01 8.32
CA PRO A 159 -7.26 -17.27 8.84
C PRO A 159 -6.78 -17.22 10.30
N GLY A 160 -6.22 -16.08 10.73
CA GLY A 160 -5.60 -15.93 12.04
C GLY A 160 -4.33 -16.76 12.20
N PRO A 161 -3.70 -16.74 13.40
CA PRO A 161 -2.47 -17.48 13.66
C PRO A 161 -2.65 -18.99 13.47
N VAL A 162 -1.76 -19.63 12.70
CA VAL A 162 -1.77 -21.08 12.47
C VAL A 162 -0.42 -21.72 12.86
N PRO A 163 -0.42 -22.95 13.43
CA PRO A 163 0.82 -23.69 13.63
C PRO A 163 1.57 -23.89 12.31
N GLY A 164 2.88 -23.60 12.30
CA GLY A 164 3.69 -23.71 11.08
C GLY A 164 3.41 -22.61 10.03
N ALA A 165 2.85 -21.47 10.44
CA ALA A 165 2.61 -20.33 9.56
C ALA A 165 3.88 -19.93 8.77
N PRO A 166 3.75 -19.61 7.46
CA PRO A 166 4.87 -19.16 6.65
C PRO A 166 5.43 -17.84 7.19
N THR A 167 6.74 -17.72 7.17
CA THR A 167 7.44 -16.48 7.50
C THR A 167 7.30 -15.46 6.39
N VAL A 168 6.97 -14.23 6.77
CA VAL A 168 6.77 -13.12 5.84
C VAL A 168 7.75 -12.00 6.16
N LEU A 169 8.56 -11.64 5.17
CA LEU A 169 9.28 -10.38 5.14
C LEU A 169 8.44 -9.36 4.34
N PHE A 170 7.85 -8.40 5.04
CA PHE A 170 7.25 -7.23 4.40
C PHE A 170 8.30 -6.12 4.32
N VAL A 171 8.55 -5.59 3.13
CA VAL A 171 9.54 -4.54 2.85
C VAL A 171 8.79 -3.22 2.66
N GLU A 172 8.86 -2.37 3.68
CA GLU A 172 8.27 -1.01 3.72
C GLU A 172 9.21 0.05 3.13
N TRP A 173 10.51 -0.24 3.06
CA TRP A 173 11.48 0.57 2.31
C TRP A 173 12.63 -0.28 1.78
N LEU A 174 13.14 0.10 0.61
CA LEU A 174 14.12 -0.69 -0.14
C LEU A 174 15.56 -0.43 0.29
N ASP A 175 15.95 0.83 0.49
CA ASP A 175 17.35 1.20 0.73
C ASP A 175 17.49 2.39 1.70
N PRO A 176 17.88 2.15 2.97
CA PRO A 176 18.17 0.84 3.56
C PRO A 176 16.92 -0.05 3.65
N LEU A 177 17.11 -1.36 3.76
CA LEU A 177 15.99 -2.29 3.99
C LEU A 177 15.29 -1.90 5.29
N MET A 178 14.02 -1.52 5.21
CA MET A 178 13.16 -1.35 6.38
C MET A 178 12.00 -2.35 6.30
N PRO A 179 11.87 -3.27 7.27
CA PRO A 179 10.70 -4.12 7.37
C PRO A 179 9.48 -3.32 7.80
N GLY A 180 8.29 -3.77 7.40
CA GLY A 180 7.02 -3.17 7.83
C GLY A 180 6.80 -3.31 9.34
N GLY A 181 6.73 -2.17 10.01
CA GLY A 181 6.47 -2.06 11.45
C GLY A 181 5.01 -1.79 11.77
N HIS A 182 4.76 -1.24 12.96
CA HIS A 182 3.46 -0.82 13.45
C HIS A 182 2.40 -1.92 13.34
N TRP A 183 1.35 -1.70 12.54
CA TRP A 183 0.23 -2.63 12.35
C TRP A 183 0.53 -3.72 11.31
N VAL A 184 1.59 -3.59 10.50
CA VAL A 184 1.90 -4.56 9.43
C VAL A 184 2.14 -5.97 9.99
N PRO A 185 2.86 -6.17 11.11
CA PRO A 185 2.94 -7.48 11.76
C PRO A 185 1.58 -8.06 12.18
N GLU A 186 0.61 -7.23 12.59
CA GLU A 186 -0.75 -7.69 12.89
C GLU A 186 -1.48 -8.10 11.60
N GLN A 187 -1.38 -7.32 10.52
CA GLN A 187 -1.95 -7.69 9.22
C GLN A 187 -1.42 -9.06 8.74
N ILE A 188 -0.11 -9.31 8.89
CA ILE A 188 0.51 -10.60 8.58
C ILE A 188 -0.05 -11.72 9.47
N THR A 189 -0.23 -11.44 10.77
CA THR A 189 -0.75 -12.40 11.73
C THR A 189 -2.21 -12.77 11.46
N TYR A 190 -3.07 -11.77 11.20
CA TYR A 190 -4.46 -11.99 10.78
C TYR A 190 -4.54 -12.78 9.47
N ALA A 191 -3.62 -12.53 8.54
CA ALA A 191 -3.52 -13.25 7.28
C ALA A 191 -3.08 -14.72 7.40
N GLY A 192 -2.63 -15.16 8.58
CA GLY A 192 -2.12 -16.51 8.84
C GLY A 192 -0.63 -16.70 8.53
N GLY A 193 0.13 -15.61 8.49
CA GLY A 193 1.58 -15.62 8.41
C GLY A 193 2.25 -15.29 9.75
N ARG A 194 3.58 -15.32 9.75
CA ARG A 194 4.41 -14.84 10.86
C ARG A 194 5.39 -13.78 10.37
N SER A 195 5.33 -12.57 10.93
CA SER A 195 6.29 -11.50 10.63
C SER A 195 7.71 -11.93 11.05
N LEU A 196 8.69 -11.68 10.19
CA LEU A 196 10.05 -12.20 10.36
C LEU A 196 10.96 -11.33 11.24
N LEU A 197 10.90 -9.99 11.08
CA LEU A 197 11.84 -9.06 11.72
C LEU A 197 11.23 -8.26 12.86
N LEU A 198 9.93 -7.95 12.80
CA LEU A 198 9.26 -7.06 13.74
C LEU A 198 7.99 -7.69 14.30
N GLY A 199 7.69 -7.39 15.57
CA GLY A 199 6.42 -7.73 16.22
C GLY A 199 5.40 -6.58 16.15
N PRO A 200 4.13 -6.83 16.51
CA PRO A 200 3.08 -5.81 16.55
C PRO A 200 3.50 -4.54 17.29
N GLY A 201 3.20 -3.38 16.70
CA GLY A 201 3.48 -2.06 17.28
C GLY A 201 4.94 -1.61 17.25
N ALA A 202 5.88 -2.45 16.81
CA ALA A 202 7.29 -2.09 16.73
C ALA A 202 7.57 -1.11 15.57
N HIS A 203 8.43 -0.12 15.81
CA HIS A 203 8.84 0.83 14.76
C HIS A 203 9.66 0.15 13.66
N SER A 204 9.46 0.61 12.42
CA SER A 204 10.31 0.26 11.28
C SER A 204 11.72 0.79 11.52
N THR A 205 12.73 -0.09 11.44
CA THR A 205 14.14 0.28 11.64
C THR A 205 15.00 -0.28 10.51
N PRO A 206 16.12 0.38 10.16
CA PRO A 206 16.96 -0.07 9.05
C PRO A 206 17.72 -1.35 9.41
N HIS A 207 17.76 -2.29 8.47
CA HIS A 207 18.53 -3.53 8.53
C HIS A 207 19.45 -3.65 7.30
N PRO A 208 20.60 -4.35 7.42
CA PRO A 208 21.37 -4.73 6.25
C PRO A 208 20.63 -5.82 5.46
N TRP A 209 20.63 -5.74 4.12
CA TRP A 209 20.02 -6.76 3.26
C TRP A 209 20.58 -8.17 3.49
N SER A 210 21.82 -8.30 3.98
CA SER A 210 22.44 -9.60 4.28
C SER A 210 21.63 -10.44 5.27
N VAL A 211 20.89 -9.80 6.20
CA VAL A 211 20.05 -10.52 7.17
C VAL A 211 18.95 -11.34 6.50
N VAL A 212 18.51 -10.96 5.29
CA VAL A 212 17.43 -11.64 4.58
C VAL A 212 17.87 -13.03 4.10
N ALA A 213 19.12 -13.16 3.68
CA ALA A 213 19.69 -14.45 3.29
C ALA A 213 19.77 -15.42 4.47
N ASP A 214 20.16 -14.91 5.65
CA ASP A 214 20.28 -15.71 6.88
C ASP A 214 18.93 -16.15 7.42
N LEU A 215 17.91 -15.28 7.36
CA LEU A 215 16.57 -15.57 7.87
C LEU A 215 15.70 -16.37 6.90
N ALA A 216 16.04 -16.37 5.61
CA ALA A 216 15.42 -17.18 4.55
C ALA A 216 13.87 -17.19 4.56
N PRO A 217 13.20 -16.04 4.33
CA PRO A 217 11.74 -15.96 4.37
C PRO A 217 11.04 -16.91 3.39
N ASP A 218 9.89 -17.44 3.80
CA ASP A 218 8.99 -18.21 2.95
C ASP A 218 8.27 -17.32 1.92
N VAL A 219 7.98 -16.06 2.30
CA VAL A 219 7.31 -15.07 1.46
C VAL A 219 7.97 -13.70 1.61
N VAL A 220 8.20 -13.01 0.49
CA VAL A 220 8.65 -11.61 0.47
C VAL A 220 7.58 -10.75 -0.19
N VAL A 221 7.17 -9.69 0.50
CA VAL A 221 6.18 -8.72 0.03
C VAL A 221 6.81 -7.34 0.00
N PHE A 222 6.88 -6.72 -1.17
CA PHE A 222 7.32 -5.34 -1.35
C PHE A 222 6.11 -4.42 -1.37
N GLY A 223 6.02 -3.52 -0.40
CA GLY A 223 4.99 -2.50 -0.32
C GLY A 223 5.54 -1.19 0.25
N PRO A 224 6.48 -0.54 -0.44
CA PRO A 224 7.11 0.68 0.06
C PRO A 224 6.13 1.85 0.24
N CYS A 225 6.33 2.67 1.27
CA CYS A 225 5.37 3.72 1.69
C CYS A 225 5.18 4.89 0.72
N GLY A 226 6.18 5.19 -0.11
CA GLY A 226 6.14 6.31 -1.05
C GLY A 226 6.08 5.92 -2.53
N PHE A 227 6.12 4.62 -2.87
CA PHE A 227 6.19 4.18 -4.27
C PHE A 227 4.94 3.43 -4.72
N THR A 228 4.53 3.69 -5.96
CA THR A 228 3.53 2.85 -6.63
C THR A 228 4.08 1.44 -6.86
N PRO A 229 3.22 0.44 -7.14
CA PRO A 229 3.68 -0.88 -7.55
C PRO A 229 4.65 -0.84 -8.75
N GLU A 230 4.39 0.00 -9.75
CA GLU A 230 5.24 0.14 -10.94
C GLU A 230 6.62 0.68 -10.57
N ARG A 231 6.67 1.74 -9.76
CA ARG A 231 7.94 2.31 -9.31
C ARG A 231 8.72 1.33 -8.44
N THR A 232 8.03 0.59 -7.58
CA THR A 232 8.64 -0.49 -6.77
C THR A 232 9.31 -1.51 -7.67
N ILE A 233 8.65 -1.93 -8.76
CA ILE A 233 9.19 -2.90 -9.73
C ILE A 233 10.46 -2.38 -10.39
N ASP A 234 10.48 -1.10 -10.79
CA ASP A 234 11.64 -0.48 -11.43
C ASP A 234 12.88 -0.47 -10.53
N GLU A 235 12.69 -0.48 -9.21
CA GLU A 235 13.77 -0.43 -8.21
C GLU A 235 14.10 -1.78 -7.56
N LEU A 236 13.43 -2.88 -7.94
CA LEU A 236 13.68 -4.21 -7.38
C LEU A 236 15.12 -4.71 -7.51
N SER A 237 15.93 -4.12 -8.39
CA SER A 237 17.36 -4.42 -8.48
C SER A 237 18.10 -4.24 -7.14
N VAL A 238 17.66 -3.31 -6.29
CA VAL A 238 18.19 -3.10 -4.93
C VAL A 238 18.14 -4.38 -4.10
N ALA A 239 17.06 -5.14 -4.19
CA ALA A 239 16.88 -6.41 -3.47
C ALA A 239 17.39 -7.60 -4.28
N THR A 240 17.07 -7.66 -5.58
CA THR A 240 17.34 -8.83 -6.42
C THR A 240 18.81 -9.00 -6.79
N ALA A 241 19.62 -7.95 -6.69
CA ALA A 241 21.07 -8.01 -6.85
C ALA A 241 21.81 -8.43 -5.58
N GLN A 242 21.13 -8.59 -4.44
CA GLN A 242 21.76 -8.96 -3.17
C GLN A 242 22.30 -10.39 -3.22
N PRO A 243 23.50 -10.66 -2.65
CA PRO A 243 24.02 -12.01 -2.51
C PRO A 243 23.02 -12.93 -1.78
N GLY A 244 22.82 -14.14 -2.29
CA GLY A 244 21.89 -15.13 -1.71
C GLY A 244 20.42 -14.95 -2.12
N TRP A 245 20.04 -13.84 -2.77
CA TRP A 245 18.64 -13.58 -3.17
C TRP A 245 18.05 -14.72 -4.00
N ALA A 246 18.77 -15.19 -5.03
CA ALA A 246 18.29 -16.25 -5.92
C ALA A 246 18.04 -17.60 -5.22
N ASP A 247 18.63 -17.80 -4.04
CA ASP A 247 18.55 -19.04 -3.28
C ASP A 247 17.47 -19.02 -2.19
N LEU A 248 16.84 -17.88 -1.94
CA LEU A 248 15.78 -17.72 -0.95
C LEU A 248 14.60 -18.68 -1.23
N PRO A 249 13.99 -19.28 -0.19
CA PRO A 249 12.77 -20.08 -0.33
C PRO A 249 11.68 -19.32 -1.07
N ALA A 250 11.42 -18.07 -0.70
CA ALA A 250 10.47 -17.20 -1.37
C ALA A 250 10.73 -17.06 -2.87
N VAL A 251 11.99 -16.91 -3.30
CA VAL A 251 12.32 -16.75 -4.73
C VAL A 251 12.14 -18.08 -5.48
N ARG A 252 12.64 -19.19 -4.93
CA ARG A 252 12.54 -20.52 -5.55
C ARG A 252 11.10 -20.99 -5.71
N GLN A 253 10.23 -20.62 -4.77
CA GLN A 253 8.80 -20.97 -4.79
C GLN A 253 7.93 -19.92 -5.51
N GLY A 254 8.56 -18.84 -6.02
CA GLY A 254 7.86 -17.72 -6.64
C GLY A 254 6.90 -17.00 -5.69
N GLN A 255 7.21 -16.93 -4.40
CA GLN A 255 6.48 -16.21 -3.35
C GLN A 255 7.06 -14.81 -3.11
N VAL A 256 7.32 -14.09 -4.21
CA VAL A 256 7.75 -12.69 -4.19
C VAL A 256 6.65 -11.83 -4.79
N TRP A 257 6.19 -10.86 -4.03
CA TRP A 257 5.00 -10.08 -4.32
C TRP A 257 5.29 -8.58 -4.27
N VAL A 258 4.64 -7.82 -5.14
CA VAL A 258 4.55 -6.36 -5.04
C VAL A 258 3.09 -6.01 -4.81
N VAL A 259 2.85 -5.13 -3.84
CA VAL A 259 1.53 -4.62 -3.45
C VAL A 259 1.53 -3.10 -3.46
N ASP A 260 0.35 -2.51 -3.47
CA ASP A 260 0.17 -1.07 -3.25
C ASP A 260 0.36 -0.76 -1.75
N GLY A 261 1.63 -0.52 -1.40
CA GLY A 261 2.05 -0.14 -0.05
C GLY A 261 1.33 1.12 0.45
N PRO A 262 1.40 2.26 -0.28
CA PRO A 262 0.80 3.50 0.16
C PRO A 262 -0.69 3.35 0.48
N ALA A 263 -1.47 2.64 -0.33
CA ALA A 263 -2.91 2.57 -0.12
C ALA A 263 -3.35 1.69 1.07
N TYR A 264 -2.67 0.56 1.32
CA TYR A 264 -3.21 -0.51 2.19
C TYR A 264 -2.32 -0.90 3.36
N PHE A 265 -1.04 -0.52 3.33
CA PHE A 265 -0.05 -0.97 4.31
C PHE A 265 0.58 0.18 5.08
N ASN A 266 0.67 1.37 4.49
CA ASN A 266 1.44 2.49 5.05
C ASN A 266 0.58 3.70 5.43
N ARG A 267 -0.76 3.53 5.48
CA ARG A 267 -1.72 4.54 5.92
C ARG A 267 -2.47 4.03 7.16
N PRO A 268 -2.32 4.65 8.35
CA PRO A 268 -3.05 4.26 9.56
C PRO A 268 -4.51 4.69 9.51
N GLY A 269 -5.28 4.14 8.58
CA GLY A 269 -6.71 4.34 8.43
C GLY A 269 -7.44 3.01 8.23
N PRO A 270 -8.78 2.98 8.19
CA PRO A 270 -9.55 1.73 8.18
C PRO A 270 -9.21 0.76 7.03
N ARG A 271 -8.60 1.26 5.95
CA ARG A 271 -8.14 0.45 4.80
C ARG A 271 -6.99 -0.51 5.12
N VAL A 272 -6.39 -0.44 6.31
CA VAL A 272 -5.44 -1.47 6.77
C VAL A 272 -6.07 -2.86 6.85
N VAL A 273 -7.39 -2.94 7.02
CA VAL A 273 -8.12 -4.22 6.97
C VAL A 273 -8.06 -4.83 5.57
N ASP A 274 -8.13 -4.01 4.51
CA ASP A 274 -7.92 -4.47 3.13
C ASP A 274 -6.51 -5.03 2.95
N GLY A 275 -5.50 -4.43 3.58
CA GLY A 275 -4.11 -4.92 3.59
C GLY A 275 -3.99 -6.34 4.16
N ALA A 276 -4.67 -6.62 5.28
CA ALA A 276 -4.71 -7.96 5.88
C ALA A 276 -5.40 -8.98 4.96
N GLU A 277 -6.49 -8.59 4.29
CA GLU A 277 -7.18 -9.44 3.30
C GLU A 277 -6.30 -9.73 2.07
N ILE A 278 -5.55 -8.73 1.60
CA ILE A 278 -4.58 -8.89 0.50
C ILE A 278 -3.51 -9.91 0.88
N LEU A 279 -2.94 -9.80 2.08
CA LEU A 279 -1.96 -10.77 2.60
C LEU A 279 -2.57 -12.16 2.75
N ALA A 280 -3.78 -12.30 3.28
CA ALA A 280 -4.45 -13.59 3.40
C ALA A 280 -4.62 -14.27 2.03
N GLY A 281 -4.92 -13.47 1.01
CA GLY A 281 -4.98 -13.93 -0.38
C GLY A 281 -3.63 -14.26 -1.02
N ILE A 282 -2.52 -13.76 -0.49
CA ILE A 282 -1.15 -14.10 -0.90
C ILE A 282 -0.71 -15.42 -0.24
N LEU A 283 -0.98 -15.57 1.06
CA LEU A 283 -0.59 -16.73 1.87
C LEU A 283 -1.42 -17.99 1.61
N GLY A 284 -2.40 -17.91 0.69
CA GLY A 284 -3.13 -19.08 0.20
C GLY A 284 -4.40 -19.43 0.98
N GLY A 285 -4.98 -18.50 1.75
CA GLY A 285 -6.29 -18.70 2.35
C GLY A 285 -7.41 -18.82 1.29
N PRO A 286 -8.43 -19.67 1.50
CA PRO A 286 -9.60 -19.69 0.61
C PRO A 286 -10.29 -18.31 0.66
N PRO A 287 -10.73 -17.75 -0.48
CA PRO A 287 -11.38 -16.44 -0.49
C PRO A 287 -12.70 -16.52 0.27
N ARG A 288 -12.73 -15.95 1.48
CA ARG A 288 -13.94 -15.86 2.33
C ARG A 288 -14.70 -14.55 2.14
N LEU A 289 -14.10 -13.56 1.50
CA LEU A 289 -14.67 -12.23 1.26
C LEU A 289 -14.47 -11.80 -0.21
N PRO A 290 -15.34 -10.91 -0.74
CA PRO A 290 -15.10 -10.25 -2.03
C PRO A 290 -13.75 -9.55 -2.02
N ARG A 291 -13.00 -9.63 -3.12
CA ARG A 291 -11.72 -8.91 -3.23
C ARG A 291 -11.97 -7.40 -3.10
N PRO A 292 -11.12 -6.65 -2.39
CA PRO A 292 -11.20 -5.19 -2.38
C PRO A 292 -11.14 -4.67 -3.82
N ALA A 293 -12.05 -3.76 -4.17
CA ALA A 293 -12.04 -3.14 -5.49
C ALA A 293 -10.73 -2.32 -5.64
N GLY A 294 -9.91 -2.69 -6.63
CA GLY A 294 -8.65 -1.99 -6.93
C GLY A 294 -7.37 -2.56 -6.31
N ALA A 295 -7.44 -3.68 -5.57
CA ALA A 295 -6.25 -4.31 -4.98
C ALA A 295 -5.27 -4.85 -6.05
N ALA A 296 -4.34 -3.99 -6.48
CA ALA A 296 -3.23 -4.37 -7.33
C ALA A 296 -2.27 -5.27 -6.55
N ARG A 297 -2.31 -6.57 -6.83
CA ARG A 297 -1.27 -7.51 -6.39
C ARG A 297 -0.61 -8.11 -7.62
N ARG A 298 0.71 -7.98 -7.71
CA ARG A 298 1.48 -8.62 -8.78
C ARG A 298 2.41 -9.65 -8.18
N ARG A 299 2.17 -10.92 -8.52
CA ARG A 299 3.16 -11.98 -8.32
C ARG A 299 4.30 -11.76 -9.30
N LEU A 300 5.53 -11.66 -8.81
CA LEU A 300 6.68 -11.55 -9.69
C LEU A 300 7.07 -12.95 -10.18
N THR A 301 7.15 -13.10 -11.50
CA THR A 301 7.78 -14.27 -12.12
C THR A 301 9.23 -13.91 -12.41
N LEU A 302 10.12 -14.17 -11.46
CA LEU A 302 11.56 -13.95 -11.66
C LEU A 302 12.12 -15.16 -12.41
N SER A 303 12.31 -15.04 -13.72
CA SER A 303 13.06 -16.05 -14.49
C SER A 303 14.54 -15.97 -14.12
N ARG A 304 15.21 -17.12 -13.93
CA ARG A 304 16.68 -17.16 -13.82
C ARG A 304 17.29 -16.43 -15.02
N PRO A 305 18.38 -15.65 -14.86
CA PRO A 305 19.21 -15.33 -16.00
C PRO A 305 19.71 -16.68 -16.55
N SER A 306 19.23 -17.07 -17.73
CA SER A 306 19.89 -18.11 -18.49
C SER A 306 21.32 -17.65 -18.72
N GLY A 307 22.30 -18.39 -18.20
CA GLY A 307 23.71 -18.11 -18.42
C GLY A 307 23.96 -17.98 -19.93
N GLY A 308 24.21 -16.76 -20.38
CA GLY A 308 24.33 -16.43 -21.79
C GLY A 308 24.27 -14.91 -21.96
N GLY A 309 25.44 -14.29 -22.10
CA GLY A 309 25.57 -12.85 -22.28
C GLY A 309 24.77 -12.34 -23.47
N GLY A 310 23.81 -11.46 -23.20
CA GLY A 310 23.03 -10.70 -24.16
C GLY A 310 22.22 -9.64 -23.42
N PRO A 311 21.99 -8.45 -24.01
CA PRO A 311 21.33 -7.34 -23.31
C PRO A 311 19.89 -7.73 -22.93
N PRO A 312 19.33 -7.13 -21.85
CA PRO A 312 18.03 -7.54 -21.33
C PRO A 312 16.94 -7.35 -22.40
N MET A 313 16.20 -8.42 -22.69
CA MET A 313 14.99 -8.33 -23.52
C MET A 313 13.88 -7.63 -22.74
N PRO A 314 13.09 -6.75 -23.38
CA PRO A 314 12.03 -6.02 -22.71
C PRO A 314 10.92 -6.96 -22.27
N ILE A 315 10.50 -6.81 -21.00
CA ILE A 315 9.32 -7.46 -20.42
C ILE A 315 8.11 -7.11 -21.30
N ALA A 316 7.38 -8.14 -21.74
CA ALA A 316 6.20 -7.99 -22.60
C ALA A 316 5.19 -7.01 -21.98
N ARG A 317 4.93 -5.89 -22.67
CA ARG A 317 3.83 -4.96 -22.37
C ARG A 317 2.50 -5.65 -22.66
N CYS A 318 1.59 -5.68 -21.68
CA CYS A 318 0.20 -6.08 -21.81
C CYS A 318 -0.70 -5.08 -21.06
N PRO A 319 -1.99 -4.93 -21.43
CA PRO A 319 -2.62 -3.63 -21.58
C PRO A 319 -3.29 -3.16 -20.29
N TRP A 320 -2.81 -2.03 -19.76
CA TRP A 320 -3.60 -1.21 -18.86
C TRP A 320 -4.37 -0.20 -19.72
N HIS A 321 -5.70 -0.25 -19.65
CA HIS A 321 -6.54 0.78 -20.25
C HIS A 321 -6.30 2.11 -19.55
N SER A 322 -5.33 2.89 -20.04
CA SER A 322 -5.44 4.34 -19.98
C SER A 322 -6.36 4.76 -21.13
N ARG A 323 -7.50 5.37 -20.80
CA ARG A 323 -8.31 6.05 -21.82
C ARG A 323 -7.54 7.29 -22.28
N ARG A 324 -6.74 7.15 -23.35
CA ARG A 324 -6.43 8.24 -24.28
C ARG A 324 -6.95 7.84 -25.67
N PRO A 325 -7.60 8.74 -26.43
CA PRO A 325 -8.19 8.39 -27.71
C PRO A 325 -7.14 8.25 -28.81
N GLY A 326 -7.20 7.14 -29.55
CA GLY A 326 -6.63 6.99 -30.88
C GLY A 326 -5.28 6.26 -30.96
N VAL A 327 -5.31 4.92 -31.06
CA VAL A 327 -4.58 4.07 -32.03
C VAL A 327 -5.19 2.65 -31.92
N ARG A 328 -5.62 2.06 -33.04
CA ARG A 328 -6.12 0.66 -33.08
C ARG A 328 -4.99 -0.29 -33.46
N VAL A 329 -4.82 -1.38 -32.70
CA VAL A 329 -4.08 -2.57 -33.14
C VAL A 329 -4.92 -3.81 -32.82
N ARG A 330 -5.07 -4.70 -33.81
CA ARG A 330 -5.90 -5.92 -33.75
C ARG A 330 -5.18 -7.07 -33.04
N CYS A 331 -5.89 -7.84 -32.22
CA CYS A 331 -5.47 -9.14 -31.69
C CYS A 331 -5.92 -10.29 -32.59
N ALA A 332 -5.12 -11.37 -32.67
CA ALA A 332 -5.53 -12.66 -33.24
C ALA A 332 -6.22 -13.54 -32.16
N PRO A 333 -7.22 -14.36 -32.51
CA PRO A 333 -8.10 -15.00 -31.53
C PRO A 333 -7.55 -16.33 -30.97
N SER A 334 -7.97 -16.60 -29.74
CA SER A 334 -7.73 -17.83 -28.98
C SER A 334 -8.39 -19.06 -29.62
N LEU A 335 -7.66 -20.17 -29.64
CA LEU A 335 -8.19 -21.49 -30.00
C LEU A 335 -8.91 -22.11 -28.79
N HIS A 336 -10.24 -22.08 -28.82
CA HIS A 336 -11.10 -23.04 -28.12
C HIS A 336 -12.22 -23.47 -29.06
N ARG A 337 -12.29 -24.77 -29.38
CA ARG A 337 -13.52 -25.40 -29.90
C ARG A 337 -13.82 -26.65 -29.10
N ARG A 338 -14.89 -26.58 -28.29
CA ARG A 338 -15.70 -27.73 -27.89
C ARG A 338 -16.47 -28.24 -29.10
N GLY A 339 -16.65 -29.56 -29.17
CA GLY A 339 -17.38 -30.23 -30.25
C GLY A 339 -18.89 -30.04 -30.21
N ARG A 340 -19.54 -30.41 -31.32
CA ARG A 340 -20.91 -30.90 -31.40
C ARG A 340 -21.06 -31.83 -32.62
N ARG A 341 -21.79 -32.92 -32.40
CA ARG A 341 -22.21 -33.95 -33.38
C ARG A 341 -23.43 -33.51 -34.18
N SER A 342 -23.50 -34.02 -35.42
CA SER A 342 -24.65 -34.51 -36.23
C SER A 342 -24.31 -34.22 -37.70
N GLY A 343 -24.54 -35.04 -38.71
CA GLY A 343 -25.22 -36.31 -38.95
C GLY A 343 -25.42 -36.39 -40.48
N HIS A 344 -25.66 -37.60 -41.01
CA HIS A 344 -25.97 -37.94 -42.42
C HIS A 344 -24.80 -37.94 -43.41
N SER A 345 -24.68 -38.84 -44.39
CA SER A 345 -25.17 -40.20 -44.67
C SER A 345 -24.68 -40.48 -46.10
N SER A 346 -23.95 -41.57 -46.33
CA SER A 346 -23.97 -42.36 -47.58
C SER A 346 -22.85 -43.41 -47.54
N GLY A 347 -23.24 -44.69 -47.49
CA GLY A 347 -22.42 -45.78 -48.03
C GLY A 347 -22.46 -45.77 -49.58
N PRO A 348 -21.92 -46.77 -50.30
CA PRO A 348 -21.88 -48.17 -49.88
C PRO A 348 -20.61 -48.97 -50.25
N ALA A 349 -20.65 -50.24 -49.83
CA ALA A 349 -20.18 -51.45 -50.50
C ALA A 349 -18.71 -51.89 -50.36
N GLY A 350 -18.55 -53.13 -49.91
CA GLY A 350 -17.61 -54.08 -50.52
C GLY A 350 -16.78 -54.93 -49.55
N SER A 351 -17.23 -56.17 -49.34
CA SER A 351 -16.46 -57.43 -49.25
C SER A 351 -15.09 -57.45 -48.51
N GLY A 352 -14.77 -58.34 -47.59
CA GLY A 352 -15.33 -59.64 -47.23
C GLY A 352 -14.18 -60.57 -46.77
N ARG A 353 -14.55 -61.60 -45.98
CA ARG A 353 -13.78 -62.82 -45.64
C ARG A 353 -12.50 -62.60 -44.79
N GLY A 354 -12.25 -63.35 -43.73
CA GLY A 354 -12.93 -64.49 -43.11
C GLY A 354 -12.27 -64.81 -41.78
#